data_AF-A0A7V6D0J6-F1
#
_entry.id   AF-A0A7V6D0J6-F1
#
_cell.length_a   1.000
_cell.length_b   1.000
_cell.length_c   1.000
_cell.angle_alpha   90.00
_cell.angle_beta   90.00
_cell.angle_gamma   90.00
#
_symmetry.space_group_name_H-M   'P 1'
#
loop_
_entity.id
_entity.type
_entity.pdbx_description
1 polymer ?
#
loop_
_entity_poly.entity_id
_entity_poly.type
_entity_poly.pdbx_seq_one_letter_code
_entity_poly.pdbx_strand_id
1 'polypeptide(L)' 'MARLEDLTPGAVVRGILPNSTVTVVAVKWYGSDIVELTYKDPQGQLGNELLYRDREPTLEIL' A
#
# COMPACT_ATOMS: atom_id res chain seq x y z
N MET A 1 -12.91 -6.10 2.44
CA MET A 1 -11.94 -5.32 3.24
C MET A 1 -10.58 -5.71 2.71
N ALA A 2 -9.76 -4.72 2.34
CA ALA A 2 -8.40 -4.97 1.88
C ALA A 2 -7.57 -5.55 3.03
N ARG A 3 -6.63 -6.45 2.70
CA ARG A 3 -5.63 -6.97 3.63
C ARG A 3 -4.23 -6.59 3.17
N LEU A 4 -3.25 -6.66 4.07
CA LEU A 4 -1.86 -6.42 3.69
C LEU A 4 -1.37 -7.43 2.64
N GLU A 5 -1.91 -8.64 2.63
CA GLU A 5 -1.62 -9.67 1.62
C GLU A 5 -2.16 -9.34 0.23
N ASP A 6 -3.16 -8.46 0.12
CA ASP A 6 -3.70 -8.01 -1.18
C ASP A 6 -2.80 -6.96 -1.84
N LEU A 7 -1.89 -6.34 -1.07
CA LEU A 7 -0.89 -5.40 -1.58
C LEU A 7 0.16 -6.17 -2.39
N THR A 8 -0.07 -6.28 -3.68
CA THR A 8 0.82 -6.98 -4.62
C THR A 8 1.33 -6.02 -5.69
N PRO A 9 2.55 -6.19 -6.23
CA PRO A 9 3.07 -5.32 -7.29
C PRO A 9 2.09 -5.18 -8.45
N GLY A 10 1.79 -3.93 -8.83
CA GLY A 10 0.80 -3.59 -9.85
C GLY A 10 -0.59 -3.28 -9.32
N ALA A 11 -0.91 -3.62 -8.06
CA ALA A 11 -2.19 -3.27 -7.45
C ALA A 11 -2.36 -1.75 -7.34
N VAL A 12 -3.57 -1.26 -7.58
CA VAL A 12 -3.93 0.14 -7.35
C VAL A 12 -4.63 0.25 -6.02
N VAL A 13 -4.13 1.12 -5.15
CA VAL A 13 -4.54 1.20 -3.74
C VAL A 13 -4.89 2.62 -3.39
N ARG A 14 -6.03 2.80 -2.71
CA ARG A 14 -6.42 4.05 -2.07
C ARG A 14 -6.21 3.96 -0.56
N GLY A 15 -5.90 5.09 0.07
CA GLY A 15 -5.72 5.20 1.53
C GLY A 15 -4.26 5.23 1.99
N ILE A 16 -3.31 5.05 1.07
CA ILE A 16 -1.87 5.30 1.32
C ILE A 16 -1.63 6.81 1.39
N LEU A 17 -1.90 7.52 0.29
CA LEU A 17 -1.85 8.97 0.24
C LEU A 17 -3.23 9.61 0.44
N PRO A 18 -3.31 10.80 1.05
CA PRO A 18 -4.55 11.57 1.12
C PRO A 18 -5.09 11.89 -0.28
N ASN A 19 -6.37 11.62 -0.52
CA ASN A 19 -7.09 11.97 -1.76
C ASN A 19 -6.45 11.46 -3.06
N SER A 20 -5.63 10.41 -3.01
CA SER A 20 -4.97 9.85 -4.19
C SER A 20 -4.94 8.33 -4.14
N THR A 21 -4.78 7.73 -5.32
CA THR A 21 -4.49 6.31 -5.49
C THR A 21 -3.03 6.14 -5.85
N VAL A 22 -2.41 5.08 -5.37
CA VAL A 22 -1.04 4.74 -5.68
C VAL A 22 -0.96 3.36 -6.31
N THR A 23 0.04 3.12 -7.14
CA THR A 23 0.34 1.79 -7.67
C THR A 23 1.41 1.15 -6.80
N VAL A 24 1.16 -0.06 -6.32
CA VAL A 24 2.15 -0.83 -5.57
C VAL A 24 3.30 -1.21 -6.49
N VAL A 25 4.53 -0.90 -6.06
CA VAL A 25 5.75 -1.25 -6.80
C VAL A 25 6.45 -2.42 -6.14
N ALA A 26 6.55 -2.43 -4.81
CA ALA A 26 7.14 -3.52 -4.06
C ALA A 26 6.53 -3.58 -2.65
N VAL A 27 6.55 -4.78 -2.07
CA VAL A 27 6.11 -5.03 -0.70
C VAL A 27 7.16 -5.84 0.02
N LYS A 28 7.57 -5.39 1.21
CA LYS A 28 8.50 -6.09 2.08
C LYS A 28 7.85 -6.35 3.43
N TRP A 29 7.77 -7.61 3.82
CA TRP A 29 7.20 -8.03 5.09
C TRP A 29 8.20 -7.94 6.25
N TYR A 30 7.72 -7.47 7.40
CA TYR A 30 8.40 -7.54 8.69
C TYR A 30 7.51 -8.34 9.65
N GLY A 31 7.80 -9.64 9.78
CA GLY A 31 6.92 -10.56 10.50
C GLY A 31 5.59 -10.74 9.78
N SER A 32 4.50 -10.88 10.55
CA SER A 32 3.14 -11.14 10.04
C SER A 32 2.23 -9.92 9.96
N ASP A 33 2.62 -8.78 10.53
CA ASP A 33 1.68 -7.67 10.80
C ASP A 33 2.14 -6.32 10.28
N ILE A 34 3.33 -6.26 9.67
CA ILE A 34 3.93 -5.03 9.19
C ILE A 34 4.48 -5.25 7.80
N VAL A 35 4.18 -4.34 6.88
CA VAL A 35 4.79 -4.28 5.55
C VAL A 35 5.37 -2.90 5.29
N GLU A 36 6.53 -2.85 4.65
CA GLU A 36 6.98 -1.64 3.96
C GLU A 36 6.49 -1.72 2.52
N LEU A 37 5.62 -0.77 2.17
CA LEU A 37 5.04 -0.60 0.86
C LEU A 37 5.84 0.45 0.09
N THR A 38 6.47 0.05 -1.01
CA THR A 38 6.97 0.99 -2.01
C THR A 38 5.90 1.19 -3.06
N TYR A 39 5.55 2.42 -3.35
CA TYR A 39 4.49 2.77 -4.29
C TYR A 39 4.92 3.85 -5.27
N LYS A 40 4.17 3.98 -6.36
CA LYS A 40 4.25 5.08 -7.33
C LYS A 40 2.95 5.89 -7.30
N ASP A 41 3.06 7.20 -7.17
CA ASP A 41 1.91 8.10 -7.20
C ASP A 41 1.49 8.45 -8.66
N PRO A 42 0.37 9.17 -8.86
CA PRO A 42 -0.07 9.57 -10.21
C PRO A 42 0.88 10.53 -10.93
N GLN A 43 1.73 11.25 -10.20
CA GLN A 43 2.77 12.14 -10.75
C GLN A 43 4.01 11.34 -11.18
N GLY A 44 4.04 10.05 -10.86
CA GLY A 44 5.10 9.11 -11.17
C GLY A 44 6.25 9.11 -10.18
N GLN A 45 6.08 9.77 -9.03
CA GLN A 45 7.07 9.78 -7.96
C GLN A 45 6.96 8.50 -7.13
N LEU A 46 8.11 8.02 -6.65
CA LEU A 46 8.17 6.88 -5.74
C LEU A 46 8.13 7.36 -4.30
N GLY A 47 7.43 6.59 -3.46
CA GLY A 47 7.42 6.76 -2.01
C GLY A 47 7.43 5.41 -1.30
N ASN A 48 7.73 5.44 -0.01
CA ASN A 48 7.65 4.26 0.86
C ASN A 48 6.86 4.58 2.13
N GLU A 49 6.06 3.62 2.60
CA GLU A 49 5.30 3.73 3.84
C GLU A 49 5.36 2.40 4.61
N LEU A 50 5.55 2.47 5.92
CA LEU A 50 5.37 1.33 6.82
C LEU A 50 3.88 1.23 7.19
N LEU A 51 3.26 0.14 6.80
CA LEU A 51 1.86 -0.17 7.08
C LEU A 51 1.78 -1.27 8.12
N TYR A 52 0.99 -1.01 9.15
CA TYR A 52 0.63 -1.97 10.19
C TYR A 52 -0.73 -2.57 9.85
N ARG A 53 -1.00 -3.79 10.31
CA ARG A 53 -2.24 -4.52 10.03
C ARG A 53 -3.51 -3.77 10.50
N ASP A 54 -3.41 -2.92 11.51
CA ASP A 54 -4.50 -2.06 11.97
C ASP A 54 -4.95 -1.01 10.94
N ARG A 55 -4.13 -0.71 9.93
CA ARG A 55 -4.46 0.18 8.81
C ARG A 55 -5.29 -0.51 7.72
N GLU A 56 -5.40 -1.84 7.69
CA GLU A 56 -6.20 -2.58 6.71
C GLU A 56 -7.61 -2.00 6.47
N PRO A 57 -8.38 -1.58 7.50
CA PRO A 57 -9.71 -0.98 7.29
C PRO A 57 -9.71 0.35 6.54
N THR A 58 -8.57 1.04 6.48
CA THR A 58 -8.41 2.32 5.77
C THR A 58 -8.00 2.14 4.31
N LEU A 59 -7.71 0.91 3.90
CA LEU A 59 -7.22 0.57 2.57
C LEU A 59 -8.34 0.05 1.68
N GLU A 60 -8.26 0.42 0.41
CA GLU A 60 -9.15 -0.05 -0.65
C GLU A 60 -8.29 -0.44 -1.85
N ILE A 61 -8.49 -1.66 -2.35
CA ILE A 61 -7.88 -2.16 -3.59
C ILE A 61 -8.87 -1.92 -4.74
N LEU A 62 -8.40 -1.36 -5.86
CA LEU A 62 -9.21 -1.03 -7.03
C LEU A 62 -8.99 -2.01 -8.19
#